data_AF-A0A1V5D027-F1
#
_entry.id   AF-A0A1V5D027-F1
#
_cell.length_a   1.000
_cell.length_b   1.000
_cell.length_c   1.000
_cell.angle_alpha   90.00
_cell.angle_beta   90.00
_cell.angle_gamma   90.00
#
_symmetry.space_group_name_H-M   'P 1'
#
loop_
_entity.id
_entity.type
_entity.pdbx_description
1 polymer ?
#
loop_
_entity_poly.entity_id
_entity_poly.type
_entity_poly.pdbx_seq_one_letter_code
_entity_poly.pdbx_strand_id
1 'polypeptide(L)'
;MCTRILRITTVMFATLLLFFSATYAKAAEPETTKQAGQIEKKELRISNDGKTIVDQNGREVARFVKDIEMKQTEKTSQKLQGCMCCTPECLAYDQKGRCIKTYSSCTWDFDCNCN
;
A
#
# COMPACT_ATOMS: atom_id res chain seq x y z
N MET A 1 13.86 -13.88 -85.64
CA MET A 1 12.68 -13.85 -84.73
C MET A 1 12.49 -12.40 -84.33
N CYS A 2 11.48 -11.70 -84.86
CA CYS A 2 10.05 -11.78 -84.53
C CYS A 2 9.72 -11.00 -83.24
N THR A 3 8.91 -9.96 -83.41
CA THR A 3 8.47 -8.98 -82.41
C THR A 3 7.21 -9.44 -81.65
N ARG A 4 6.95 -8.89 -80.44
CA ARG A 4 5.70 -8.14 -80.05
C ARG A 4 5.33 -8.14 -78.54
N ILE A 5 5.06 -6.93 -78.03
CA ILE A 5 3.89 -6.48 -77.21
C ILE A 5 3.52 -7.20 -75.88
N LEU A 6 3.63 -6.47 -74.75
CA LEU A 6 2.70 -6.36 -73.57
C LEU A 6 3.29 -5.32 -72.57
N ARG A 7 2.64 -4.41 -71.82
CA ARG A 7 1.25 -3.91 -71.61
C ARG A 7 0.36 -4.56 -70.51
N ILE A 8 -0.42 -3.71 -69.80
CA ILE A 8 -1.51 -4.02 -68.81
C ILE A 8 -0.95 -4.52 -67.43
N THR A 9 -1.47 -4.19 -66.23
CA THR A 9 -2.68 -3.45 -65.74
C THR A 9 -2.34 -2.43 -64.64
N THR A 10 -3.26 -1.50 -64.35
CA THR A 10 -3.35 -0.76 -63.07
C THR A 10 -4.18 -1.53 -62.02
N VAL A 11 -4.00 -1.23 -60.73
CA VAL A 11 -4.88 -1.68 -59.64
C VAL A 11 -5.22 -0.48 -58.74
N MET A 12 -6.51 -0.26 -58.49
CA MET A 12 -6.99 0.72 -57.51
C MET A 12 -6.85 0.16 -56.08
N PHE A 13 -6.55 1.02 -55.11
CA PHE A 13 -6.85 0.73 -53.70
C PHE A 13 -7.83 1.76 -53.16
N ALA A 14 -8.89 1.27 -52.52
CA ALA A 14 -10.09 2.06 -52.25
C ALA A 14 -10.07 2.78 -50.89
N THR A 15 -10.91 3.81 -50.80
CA THR A 15 -11.25 4.54 -49.58
C THR A 15 -11.78 3.63 -48.47
N LEU A 16 -11.26 3.79 -47.25
CA LEU A 16 -11.95 3.34 -46.03
C LEU A 16 -11.70 4.29 -44.85
N LEU A 17 -12.20 5.52 -44.96
CA LEU A 17 -12.43 6.41 -43.83
C LEU A 17 -13.89 6.27 -43.38
N LEU A 18 -14.12 5.75 -42.16
CA LEU A 18 -15.30 5.99 -41.31
C LEU A 18 -15.15 5.24 -39.97
N PHE A 19 -16.05 5.51 -39.01
CA PHE A 19 -16.15 4.83 -37.69
C PHE A 19 -15.01 5.06 -36.66
N PHE A 20 -14.68 6.33 -36.39
CA PHE A 20 -14.22 6.71 -35.06
C PHE A 20 -15.43 6.80 -34.11
N SER A 21 -15.88 5.66 -33.59
CA SER A 21 -17.01 5.57 -32.66
C SER A 21 -16.64 6.14 -31.29
N ALA A 22 -17.14 7.32 -30.95
CA ALA A 22 -16.90 7.98 -29.67
C ALA A 22 -17.62 7.25 -28.51
N THR A 23 -16.97 6.22 -27.96
CA THR A 23 -17.40 5.54 -26.74
C THR A 23 -17.19 6.45 -25.52
N TYR A 24 -18.21 7.23 -25.20
CA TYR A 24 -18.33 7.91 -23.91
C TYR A 24 -18.47 6.87 -22.79
N ALA A 25 -17.33 6.34 -22.34
CA ALA A 25 -17.26 5.52 -21.14
C ALA A 25 -17.73 6.36 -19.95
N LYS A 26 -18.88 6.01 -19.36
CA LYS A 26 -19.25 6.51 -18.04
C LYS A 26 -18.12 6.10 -17.08
N ALA A 27 -17.38 7.08 -16.58
CA ALA A 27 -16.54 6.88 -15.41
C ALA A 27 -17.46 6.51 -14.25
N ALA A 28 -17.45 5.24 -13.85
CA ALA A 28 -18.08 4.82 -12.61
C ALA A 28 -17.35 5.55 -11.48
N GLU A 29 -18.09 6.28 -10.65
CA GLU A 29 -17.52 6.88 -9.45
C GLU A 29 -17.08 5.73 -8.54
N PRO A 30 -15.80 5.67 -8.12
CA PRO A 30 -15.36 4.62 -7.23
C PRO A 30 -16.03 4.84 -5.88
N GLU A 31 -16.98 3.96 -5.53
CA GLU A 31 -17.58 3.93 -4.21
C GLU A 31 -16.45 3.87 -3.17
N THR A 32 -16.34 4.91 -2.35
CA THR A 32 -15.33 4.98 -1.30
C THR A 32 -15.75 4.09 -0.14
N THR A 33 -15.62 2.78 -0.36
CA THR A 33 -15.69 1.74 0.66
C THR A 33 -14.79 2.16 1.82
N LYS A 34 -15.42 2.60 2.90
CA LYS A 34 -14.73 2.86 4.16
C LYS A 34 -14.21 1.53 4.67
N GLN A 35 -12.99 1.19 4.29
CA GLN A 35 -12.25 0.11 4.93
C GLN A 35 -12.12 0.48 6.40
N ALA A 36 -12.99 -0.11 7.23
CA ALA A 36 -12.74 -0.20 8.66
C ALA A 36 -11.37 -0.87 8.79
N GLY A 37 -10.38 -0.11 9.27
CA GLY A 37 -8.98 -0.51 9.22
C GLY A 37 -8.82 -1.87 9.88
N GLN A 38 -8.31 -2.86 9.13
CA GLN A 38 -7.97 -4.14 9.72
C GLN A 38 -6.87 -3.90 10.75
N ILE A 39 -7.23 -4.03 12.03
CA ILE A 39 -6.30 -3.87 13.15
C ILE A 39 -5.34 -5.05 13.10
N GLU A 40 -4.23 -4.88 12.38
CA GLU A 40 -3.16 -5.86 12.29
C GLU A 40 -2.53 -6.01 13.68
N LYS A 41 -2.96 -7.05 14.40
CA LYS A 41 -2.61 -7.30 15.80
C LYS A 41 -1.13 -7.69 15.95
N LYS A 42 -0.26 -6.68 15.90
CA LYS A 42 1.18 -6.81 16.19
C LYS A 42 1.39 -7.08 17.66
N GLU A 43 2.38 -7.90 17.98
CA GLU A 43 2.68 -8.30 19.35
C GLU A 43 4.13 -7.96 19.65
N LEU A 44 4.32 -7.02 20.58
CA LEU A 44 5.63 -6.61 21.06
C LEU A 44 5.97 -7.36 22.34
N ARG A 45 7.26 -7.51 22.60
CA ARG A 45 7.82 -8.20 23.78
C ARG A 45 9.20 -7.62 24.11
N ILE A 46 9.64 -7.81 25.35
CA ILE A 46 11.01 -7.47 25.75
C ILE A 46 11.98 -8.58 25.27
N SER A 47 13.18 -8.18 24.85
CA SER A 47 14.25 -9.09 24.49
C SER A 47 14.77 -9.90 25.69
N ASN A 48 15.38 -11.06 25.41
CA ASN A 48 15.91 -11.96 26.46
C ASN A 48 17.02 -11.31 27.32
N ASP A 49 17.67 -10.25 26.83
CA ASP A 49 18.70 -9.47 27.53
C ASP A 49 18.16 -8.18 28.18
N GLY A 50 16.84 -7.93 28.11
CA GLY A 50 16.17 -6.77 28.69
C GLY A 50 16.43 -5.43 28.00
N LYS A 51 17.16 -5.40 26.87
CA LYS A 51 17.71 -4.16 26.26
C LYS A 51 16.88 -3.58 25.13
N THR A 52 16.00 -4.37 24.52
CA THR A 52 15.20 -3.96 23.38
C THR A 52 13.76 -4.42 23.48
N ILE A 53 12.90 -3.72 22.74
CA ILE A 53 11.57 -4.18 22.39
C ILE A 53 11.69 -4.83 21.01
N VAL A 54 11.16 -6.04 20.88
CA VAL A 54 11.16 -6.80 19.62
C VAL A 54 9.74 -7.20 19.22
N ASP A 55 9.52 -7.40 17.91
CA ASP A 55 8.25 -7.87 17.35
C ASP A 55 8.03 -9.40 17.54
N GLN A 56 6.90 -9.89 17.02
CA GLN A 56 6.59 -11.32 17.01
C GLN A 56 7.64 -12.17 16.27
N ASN A 57 8.39 -11.60 15.32
CA ASN A 57 9.46 -12.26 14.58
C ASN A 57 10.83 -12.19 15.30
N GLY A 58 10.95 -11.37 16.36
CA GLY A 58 12.21 -11.12 17.07
C GLY A 58 13.07 -9.99 16.49
N ARG A 59 12.50 -9.16 15.61
CA ARG A 59 13.14 -7.97 15.05
C ARG A 59 13.06 -6.82 16.05
N GLU A 60 14.17 -6.13 16.27
CA GLU A 60 14.24 -4.93 17.09
C GLU A 60 13.37 -3.81 16.52
N VAL A 61 12.48 -3.26 17.35
CA VAL A 61 11.63 -2.09 17.01
C VAL A 61 11.96 -0.87 17.87
N ALA A 62 12.53 -1.07 19.06
CA ALA A 62 13.05 -0.01 19.92
C ALA A 62 14.14 -0.54 20.86
N ARG A 63 14.99 0.35 21.36
CA ARG A 63 16.10 0.04 22.28
C ARG A 63 16.04 0.99 23.47
N PHE A 64 16.26 0.46 24.68
CA PHE A 64 16.36 1.30 25.87
C PHE A 64 17.64 2.15 25.85
N VAL A 65 17.63 3.27 26.55
CA VAL A 65 18.82 4.10 26.74
C VAL A 65 19.93 3.26 27.39
N LYS A 66 21.19 3.54 27.04
CA LYS A 66 22.35 2.85 27.61
C LYS A 66 22.23 2.77 29.14
N ASP A 67 22.58 1.60 29.69
CA ASP A 67 22.55 1.28 31.12
C ASP A 67 21.14 1.17 31.74
N ILE A 68 20.06 1.17 30.92
CA ILE A 68 18.71 0.75 31.31
C ILE A 68 18.41 -0.65 30.75
N GLU A 69 17.95 -1.56 31.62
CA GLU A 69 17.56 -2.94 31.28
C GLU A 69 16.23 -3.30 31.96
N MET A 70 15.25 -3.81 31.21
CA MET A 70 14.02 -4.36 31.79
C MET A 70 14.23 -5.79 32.28
N LYS A 71 14.19 -5.99 33.60
CA LYS A 71 14.21 -7.33 34.21
C LYS A 71 12.89 -8.06 33.93
N GLN A 72 12.94 -9.11 33.11
CA GLN A 72 11.85 -10.09 33.04
C GLN A 72 11.84 -10.89 34.34
N THR A 73 10.72 -10.86 35.07
CA THR A 73 10.55 -11.58 36.36
C THR A 73 10.20 -13.06 36.19
N GLU A 74 9.86 -13.48 34.97
CA GLU A 74 9.55 -14.86 34.62
C GLU A 74 10.36 -15.35 33.42
N LYS A 75 10.44 -16.67 33.23
CA LYS A 75 11.03 -17.29 32.02
C LYS A 75 10.12 -17.18 30.78
N THR A 76 8.90 -16.71 30.97
CA THR A 76 7.90 -16.47 29.93
C THR A 76 8.26 -15.18 29.22
N SER A 77 8.44 -15.21 27.89
CA SER A 77 8.55 -14.01 27.05
C SER A 77 7.19 -13.28 27.05
N GLN A 78 6.89 -12.56 28.13
CA GLN A 78 5.61 -11.90 28.31
C GLN A 78 5.40 -10.87 27.20
N LYS A 79 4.24 -10.97 26.54
CA LYS A 79 3.79 -9.95 25.60
C LYS A 79 3.65 -8.63 26.34
N LEU A 80 4.22 -7.56 25.79
CA LEU A 80 4.01 -6.22 26.32
C LEU A 80 2.53 -5.85 26.28
N GLN A 81 2.06 -5.25 27.38
CA GLN A 81 0.73 -4.68 27.46
C GLN A 81 0.64 -3.46 26.53
N GLY A 82 -0.58 -3.16 26.09
CA GLY A 82 -0.85 -2.11 25.12
C GLY A 82 -1.27 -2.60 23.73
N CYS A 83 -1.47 -1.61 22.87
CA CYS A 83 -2.00 -1.73 21.52
C CYS A 83 -1.19 -0.86 20.55
N MET A 84 -1.11 -1.29 19.29
CA MET A 84 -0.61 -0.44 18.21
C MET A 84 -1.75 0.45 17.70
N CYS A 85 -1.84 1.68 18.19
CA CYS A 85 -2.78 2.68 17.70
C CYS A 85 -2.28 3.23 16.36
N CYS A 86 -3.01 2.99 15.27
CA CYS A 86 -2.65 3.45 13.93
C CYS A 86 -3.68 4.44 13.38
N THR A 87 -3.26 5.67 13.10
CA THR A 87 -4.08 6.70 12.44
C THR A 87 -3.77 6.74 10.93
N PRO A 88 -4.77 6.90 10.06
CA PRO A 88 -4.57 7.05 8.62
C PRO A 88 -4.23 8.52 8.29
N GLU A 89 -2.95 8.80 8.02
CA GLU A 89 -2.50 10.10 7.55
C GLU A 89 -2.51 10.18 6.02
N CYS A 90 -2.72 11.37 5.46
CA CYS A 90 -2.72 11.57 4.00
C CYS A 90 -1.32 11.88 3.47
N LEU A 91 -0.85 11.06 2.52
CA LEU A 91 0.44 11.22 1.85
C LEU A 91 0.35 12.03 0.55
N ALA A 92 -0.81 12.02 -0.13
CA ALA A 92 -1.03 12.77 -1.37
C ALA A 92 -2.50 13.13 -1.60
N TYR A 93 -2.72 14.33 -2.16
CA TYR A 93 -4.04 14.89 -2.46
C TYR A 93 -4.21 15.11 -3.98
N ASP A 94 -5.45 15.09 -4.46
CA ASP A 94 -5.80 15.51 -5.83
C ASP A 94 -5.96 17.03 -5.99
N GLN A 95 -6.18 17.48 -7.22
CA GLN A 95 -6.43 18.89 -7.56
C GLN A 95 -7.69 19.50 -6.91
N LYS A 96 -8.53 18.68 -6.25
CA LYS A 96 -9.72 19.11 -5.50
C LYS A 96 -9.51 19.02 -3.98
N GLY A 97 -8.28 18.80 -3.52
CA GLY A 97 -7.94 18.67 -2.10
C GLY A 97 -8.41 17.36 -1.45
N ARG A 98 -8.80 16.35 -2.23
CA ARG A 98 -9.22 15.04 -1.71
C ARG A 98 -8.01 14.14 -1.53
N CYS A 99 -7.92 13.41 -0.42
CA CYS A 99 -6.84 12.45 -0.23
C CYS A 99 -6.95 11.29 -1.25
N ILE A 100 -5.85 10.99 -1.95
CA ILE A 100 -5.76 9.90 -2.95
C ILE A 100 -4.75 8.82 -2.57
N LYS A 101 -3.90 9.06 -1.56
CA LYS A 101 -3.01 8.06 -1.00
C LYS A 101 -2.80 8.35 0.48
N THR A 102 -3.06 7.36 1.34
CA THR A 102 -2.79 7.40 2.78
C THR A 102 -1.53 6.61 3.13
N TYR A 103 -1.05 6.80 4.35
CA TYR A 103 -0.17 5.88 5.06
C TYR A 103 -0.65 5.71 6.50
N SER A 104 -0.29 4.60 7.15
CA SER A 104 -0.61 4.39 8.56
C SER A 104 0.52 4.93 9.44
N SER A 105 0.21 5.96 10.22
CA SER A 105 1.06 6.46 11.29
C SER A 105 0.72 5.67 12.55
N CYS A 106 1.68 4.97 13.16
CA CYS A 106 1.41 3.99 14.22
C CYS A 106 2.26 4.23 15.47
N THR A 107 1.59 4.28 16.62
CA THR A 107 2.19 4.49 17.95
C THR A 107 1.79 3.34 18.87
N TRP A 108 2.68 2.90 19.76
CA TRP A 108 2.33 1.96 20.82
C TRP A 108 1.78 2.70 22.04
N ASP A 109 0.55 2.38 22.43
CA ASP A 109 -0.11 2.91 23.62
C ASP A 109 -0.25 1.76 24.63
N PHE A 110 0.29 1.93 25.85
CA PHE A 110 0.30 0.89 26.88
C PHE A 110 -1.07 0.64 27.53
N ASP A 111 -1.95 1.64 27.50
CA ASP A 111 -3.31 1.60 28.05
C ASP A 111 -4.38 1.32 26.95
N CYS A 112 -3.95 1.24 25.68
CA CYS A 112 -4.80 1.10 24.48
C CYS A 112 -5.74 2.29 24.20
N ASN A 113 -5.39 3.51 24.62
CA ASN A 113 -6.22 4.73 24.47
C ASN A 113 -6.20 5.35 23.05
N CYS A 114 -6.50 4.55 22.03
CA CYS A 114 -6.54 4.98 20.62
C CYS A 114 -7.76 5.88 20.32
N ASN A 115 -7.61 7.21 20.51
CA ASN A 115 -8.59 8.25 20.13
C ASN A 115 -8.22 8.95 18.81
#